data_AF-A0A285QAN8-F1
#
_entry.id   AF-A0A285QAN8-F1
#
_cell.length_a   1.000
_cell.length_b   1.000
_cell.length_c   1.000
_cell.angle_alpha   90.00
_cell.angle_beta   90.00
_cell.angle_gamma   90.00
#
_symmetry.space_group_name_H-M   'P 1'
#
loop_
_entity.id
_entity.type
_entity.pdbx_description
1 polymer ?
#
loop_
_entity_poly.entity_id
_entity_poly.type
_entity_poly.pdbx_seq_one_letter_code
_entity_poly.pdbx_strand_id
1 'polypeptide(L)'
;MNTPGPGGERGLRADPLGDLPTDFEVFYTRENSGYLRYAQQRLRHREDAQDAVQNAGATLYKNWRRALASADPQAFAFKIVKDAVVDVLRERRRTERKRLRVIAQRRPDTSQDELNELAELDALDWAMDELARAAPVQADVVRLRQAGLSYHDIGRSLGIAHTTARTYYSLGRRHLEYLLEHPEDDGGAEA
;
A
#
# COMPACT_ATOMS: atom_id res chain seq x y z
N MET A 1 -52.56 -2.91 47.34
CA MET A 1 -52.49 -2.47 45.93
C MET A 1 -51.02 -2.32 45.58
N ASN A 2 -50.43 -3.31 44.92
CA ASN A 2 -49.06 -3.22 44.39
C ASN A 2 -49.17 -3.34 42.87
N THR A 3 -48.83 -2.27 42.17
CA THR A 3 -48.79 -2.23 40.70
C THR A 3 -47.38 -2.63 40.24
N PRO A 4 -47.22 -3.60 39.32
CA PRO A 4 -45.95 -3.81 38.64
C PRO A 4 -45.85 -2.86 37.44
N GLY A 5 -44.90 -1.93 37.46
CA GLY A 5 -44.52 -1.09 36.32
C GLY A 5 -43.49 -1.79 35.43
N PRO A 6 -43.51 -1.55 34.11
CA PRO A 6 -43.13 -2.54 33.10
C PRO A 6 -41.62 -2.66 32.89
N GLY A 7 -41.23 -3.85 32.42
CA GLY A 7 -39.87 -4.23 32.13
C GLY A 7 -39.15 -3.19 31.27
N GLY A 8 -38.00 -2.74 31.78
CA GLY A 8 -37.05 -1.96 31.03
C GLY A 8 -36.69 -2.70 29.75
N GLU A 9 -37.10 -2.11 28.63
CA GLU A 9 -36.60 -2.44 27.31
C GLU A 9 -35.08 -2.37 27.39
N ARG A 10 -34.45 -3.54 27.41
CA ARG A 10 -33.01 -3.65 27.18
C ARG A 10 -32.82 -3.14 25.77
N GLY A 11 -32.42 -1.88 25.64
CA GLY A 11 -32.00 -1.31 24.38
C GLY A 11 -31.06 -2.30 23.72
N LEU A 12 -31.49 -2.85 22.59
CA LEU A 12 -30.63 -3.64 21.72
C LEU A 12 -29.38 -2.79 21.56
N ARG A 13 -28.24 -3.35 21.99
CA ARG A 13 -26.93 -2.76 21.72
C ARG A 13 -26.93 -2.40 20.25
N ALA A 14 -26.78 -1.10 19.94
CA ALA A 14 -26.59 -0.64 18.58
C ALA A 14 -25.56 -1.56 17.94
N ASP A 15 -25.92 -2.16 16.80
CA ASP A 15 -25.04 -3.07 16.09
C ASP A 15 -23.74 -2.30 15.82
N PRO A 16 -22.59 -2.73 16.39
CA PRO A 16 -21.34 -2.01 16.20
C PRO A 16 -20.87 -2.01 14.73
N LEU A 17 -21.53 -2.80 13.87
CA LEU A 17 -21.32 -2.87 12.42
C LEU A 17 -22.45 -2.21 11.61
N GLY A 18 -23.55 -1.79 12.25
CA GLY A 18 -24.80 -1.40 11.57
C GLY A 18 -24.97 0.10 11.30
N ASP A 19 -24.06 0.96 11.75
CA ASP A 19 -24.15 2.40 11.49
C ASP A 19 -22.73 2.99 11.33
N LEU A 20 -22.07 2.59 10.24
CA LEU A 20 -20.89 3.33 9.78
C LEU A 20 -21.36 4.78 9.56
N PRO A 21 -20.65 5.80 10.09
CA PRO A 21 -20.95 7.18 9.76
C PRO A 21 -21.05 7.31 8.23
N THR A 22 -22.16 7.84 7.71
CA THR A 22 -22.44 7.87 6.28
C THR A 22 -21.31 8.55 5.48
N ASP A 23 -20.66 9.54 6.09
CA ASP A 23 -19.48 10.21 5.56
C ASP A 23 -18.26 9.28 5.41
N PHE A 24 -18.04 8.36 6.35
CA PHE A 24 -17.01 7.33 6.24
C PHE A 24 -17.33 6.35 5.10
N GLU A 25 -18.56 5.86 5.01
CA GLU A 25 -18.94 4.88 3.98
C GLU A 25 -18.78 5.46 2.57
N VAL A 26 -19.24 6.71 2.36
CA VAL A 26 -19.08 7.42 1.10
C VAL A 26 -17.60 7.62 0.76
N PHE A 27 -16.79 8.04 1.75
CA PHE A 27 -15.35 8.21 1.55
C PHE A 27 -14.68 6.88 1.20
N TYR A 28 -14.93 5.84 1.99
CA TYR A 28 -14.31 4.54 1.85
C TYR A 28 -14.65 3.93 0.49
N THR A 29 -15.93 3.91 0.10
CA THR A 29 -16.37 3.35 -1.18
C THR A 29 -15.72 4.07 -2.37
N ARG A 30 -15.54 5.39 -2.28
CA ARG A 30 -14.89 6.19 -3.34
C ARG A 30 -13.41 5.86 -3.48
N GLU A 31 -12.65 5.88 -2.38
CA GLU A 31 -11.18 5.79 -2.42
C GLU A 31 -10.66 4.35 -2.48
N ASN A 32 -11.39 3.39 -1.88
CA ASN A 32 -10.91 2.03 -1.66
C ASN A 32 -10.49 1.31 -2.94
N SER A 33 -11.20 1.54 -4.05
CA SER A 33 -10.86 0.90 -5.33
C SER A 33 -9.47 1.30 -5.85
N GLY A 34 -9.09 2.57 -5.68
CA GLY A 34 -7.77 3.07 -6.06
C GLY A 34 -6.67 2.55 -5.15
N TYR A 35 -6.94 2.52 -3.84
CA TYR A 35 -6.01 1.99 -2.84
C TYR A 35 -5.77 0.49 -2.97
N LEU A 36 -6.81 -0.28 -3.34
CA LEU A 36 -6.67 -1.70 -3.63
C LEU A 36 -5.78 -1.95 -4.84
N ARG A 37 -5.96 -1.19 -5.93
CA ARG A 37 -5.08 -1.30 -7.11
C ARG A 37 -3.63 -0.90 -6.80
N TYR A 38 -3.43 0.16 -6.00
CA TYR A 38 -2.11 0.53 -5.49
C TYR A 38 -1.46 -0.61 -4.69
N ALA A 39 -2.20 -1.21 -3.75
CA ALA A 39 -1.71 -2.32 -2.93
C ALA A 39 -1.40 -3.57 -3.78
N GLN A 40 -2.24 -3.89 -4.77
CA GLN A 40 -2.01 -5.02 -5.69
C GLN A 40 -0.73 -4.85 -6.49
N GLN A 41 -0.48 -3.65 -7.02
CA GLN A 41 0.78 -3.35 -7.73
C GLN A 41 2.01 -3.47 -6.82
N ARG A 42 1.88 -3.06 -5.56
CA ARG A 42 2.98 -3.11 -4.58
C ARG A 42 3.27 -4.50 -4.03
N LEU A 43 2.21 -5.28 -3.78
CA LEU A 43 2.31 -6.56 -3.10
C LEU A 43 2.32 -7.75 -4.04
N ARG A 44 1.86 -7.63 -5.29
CA ARG A 44 1.85 -8.73 -6.29
C ARG A 44 1.21 -10.03 -5.79
N HIS A 45 0.37 -9.92 -4.76
CA HIS A 45 -0.39 -11.02 -4.18
C HIS A 45 -1.76 -10.45 -3.86
N ARG A 46 -2.78 -11.00 -4.51
CA ARG A 46 -4.12 -10.45 -4.46
C ARG A 46 -4.69 -10.49 -3.04
N GLU A 47 -4.50 -11.61 -2.33
CA GLU A 47 -5.02 -11.80 -0.98
C GLU A 47 -4.35 -10.84 0.00
N ASP A 48 -3.02 -10.76 0.00
CA ASP A 48 -2.30 -9.84 0.89
C ASP A 48 -2.67 -8.37 0.61
N ALA A 49 -2.94 -8.02 -0.64
CA ALA A 49 -3.42 -6.67 -0.98
C ALA A 49 -4.82 -6.41 -0.45
N GLN A 50 -5.72 -7.39 -0.56
CA GLN A 50 -7.06 -7.29 0.01
C GLN A 50 -7.01 -7.18 1.53
N ASP A 51 -6.19 -8.00 2.19
CA ASP A 51 -6.04 -8.01 3.64
C ASP A 51 -5.40 -6.71 4.15
N ALA A 52 -4.34 -6.23 3.49
CA ALA A 52 -3.69 -4.97 3.85
C ALA A 52 -4.68 -3.79 3.78
N VAL A 53 -5.49 -3.72 2.73
CA VAL A 53 -6.45 -2.63 2.51
C VAL A 53 -7.65 -2.75 3.44
N GLN A 54 -8.13 -3.97 3.73
CA GLN A 54 -9.17 -4.18 4.75
C GLN A 54 -8.68 -3.77 6.14
N ASN A 55 -7.48 -4.19 6.53
CA ASN A 55 -6.86 -3.80 7.80
C ASN A 55 -6.62 -2.28 7.88
N ALA A 56 -6.20 -1.66 6.78
CA ALA A 56 -6.09 -0.21 6.68
C ALA A 56 -7.46 0.48 6.83
N GLY A 57 -8.51 -0.05 6.21
CA GLY A 57 -9.89 0.43 6.35
C GLY A 57 -10.39 0.37 7.79
N ALA A 58 -10.18 -0.76 8.48
CA ALA A 58 -10.52 -0.91 9.89
C ALA A 58 -9.74 0.07 10.79
N THR A 59 -8.46 0.30 10.47
CA THR A 59 -7.63 1.28 11.18
C THR A 59 -8.09 2.71 10.93
N LEU A 60 -8.44 3.04 9.68
CA LEU A 60 -8.99 4.33 9.30
C LEU A 60 -10.33 4.59 10.00
N TYR A 61 -11.22 3.60 10.03
CA TYR A 61 -12.51 3.68 10.72
C TYR A 61 -12.34 4.04 12.20
N LYS A 62 -11.47 3.31 12.92
CA LYS A 62 -11.15 3.59 14.34
C LYS A 62 -10.61 5.01 14.56
N ASN A 63 -9.94 5.58 13.56
CA ASN A 63 -9.34 6.89 13.60
C ASN A 63 -10.13 7.95 12.80
N TRP A 64 -11.38 7.66 12.40
CA TRP A 64 -12.08 8.47 11.40
C TRP A 64 -12.26 9.92 11.84
N ARG A 65 -12.65 10.15 13.09
CA ARG A 65 -12.75 11.51 13.66
C ARG A 65 -11.43 12.28 13.61
N ARG A 66 -10.30 11.60 13.79
CA ARG A 66 -8.97 12.20 13.69
C ARG A 66 -8.59 12.48 12.23
N ALA A 67 -9.00 11.62 11.30
CA ALA A 67 -8.82 11.85 9.87
C ALA A 67 -9.59 13.10 9.42
N LEU A 68 -10.85 13.26 9.83
CA LEU A 68 -11.67 14.44 9.56
C LEU A 68 -11.09 15.73 10.15
N ALA A 69 -10.46 15.64 11.33
CA ALA A 69 -9.80 16.78 11.97
C ALA A 69 -8.40 17.08 11.41
N SER A 70 -7.88 16.25 10.50
CA SER A 70 -6.58 16.46 9.87
C SER A 70 -6.67 17.44 8.70
N ALA A 71 -5.51 17.90 8.20
CA ALA A 71 -5.45 18.83 7.08
C ALA A 71 -6.10 18.25 5.79
N ASP A 72 -5.96 16.95 5.56
CA ASP A 72 -6.63 16.25 4.47
C ASP A 72 -6.91 14.78 4.87
N PRO A 73 -8.19 14.37 5.01
CA PRO A 73 -8.57 12.99 5.31
C PRO A 73 -8.03 11.97 4.29
N GLN A 74 -7.83 12.39 3.04
CA GLN A 74 -7.31 11.53 1.97
C GLN A 74 -5.81 11.27 2.14
N ALA A 75 -5.03 12.27 2.53
CA ALA A 75 -3.63 12.09 2.89
C ALA A 75 -3.49 11.15 4.09
N PHE A 76 -4.36 11.33 5.09
CA PHE A 76 -4.40 10.50 6.29
C PHE A 76 -4.72 9.04 5.96
N ALA A 77 -5.74 8.80 5.13
CA ALA A 77 -6.14 7.47 4.68
C ALA A 77 -5.04 6.80 3.85
N PHE A 78 -4.47 7.50 2.87
CA PHE A 78 -3.41 6.96 2.03
C PHE A 78 -2.17 6.59 2.85
N LYS A 79 -1.82 7.38 3.87
CA LYS A 79 -0.73 7.03 4.79
C LYS A 79 -0.97 5.69 5.47
N ILE A 80 -2.18 5.44 5.99
CA ILE A 80 -2.51 4.16 6.63
C ILE A 80 -2.39 3.00 5.64
N VAL A 81 -2.89 3.17 4.42
CA VAL A 81 -2.78 2.15 3.36
C VAL A 81 -1.31 1.87 3.01
N LYS A 82 -0.51 2.94 2.84
CA LYS A 82 0.91 2.83 2.52
C LYS A 82 1.68 2.12 3.62
N ASP A 83 1.42 2.46 4.88
CA ASP A 83 2.04 1.82 6.04
C ASP A 83 1.67 0.33 6.11
N ALA A 84 0.40 -0.04 5.89
CA ALA A 84 -0.05 -1.43 5.85
C ALA A 84 0.66 -2.24 4.73
N VAL A 85 0.79 -1.67 3.53
CA VAL A 85 1.54 -2.29 2.42
C VAL A 85 3.01 -2.48 2.78
N VAL A 86 3.64 -1.47 3.40
CA VAL A 86 5.05 -1.56 3.83
C VAL A 86 5.24 -2.64 4.89
N ASP A 87 4.30 -2.78 5.83
CA ASP A 87 4.38 -3.80 6.88
C ASP A 87 4.27 -5.22 6.32
N VAL A 88 3.39 -5.46 5.34
CA VAL A 88 3.33 -6.76 4.64
C VAL A 88 4.65 -7.05 3.92
N LEU A 89 5.21 -6.07 3.18
CA LEU A 89 6.50 -6.25 2.50
C LEU A 89 7.65 -6.56 3.49
N ARG A 90 7.65 -5.90 4.66
CA ARG A 90 8.62 -6.17 5.72
C ARG A 90 8.46 -7.58 6.27
N GLU A 91 7.24 -8.02 6.53
CA GLU A 91 6.98 -9.37 7.05
C GLU A 91 7.41 -10.47 6.07
N ARG A 92 7.11 -10.28 4.78
CA ARG A 92 7.58 -11.19 3.73
C ARG A 92 9.09 -11.27 3.68
N ARG A 93 9.80 -10.13 3.70
CA ARG A 93 11.27 -10.11 3.72
C ARG A 93 11.83 -10.81 4.97
N ARG A 94 11.19 -10.67 6.14
CA ARG A 94 11.58 -11.39 7.36
C ARG A 94 11.39 -12.91 7.23
N THR A 95 10.24 -13.33 6.72
CA THR A 95 9.90 -14.74 6.51
C THR A 95 10.85 -15.38 5.50
N GLU A 96 11.15 -14.69 4.41
CA GLU A 96 12.06 -15.18 3.38
C GLU A 96 13.50 -15.33 3.90
N ARG A 97 14.02 -14.32 4.62
CA ARG A 97 15.33 -14.43 5.28
C ARG A 97 15.40 -15.61 6.27
N LYS A 98 14.30 -15.88 6.99
CA LYS A 98 14.23 -17.03 7.91
C LYS A 98 14.24 -18.36 7.15
N ARG A 99 13.52 -18.47 6.03
CA ARG A 99 13.52 -19.65 5.14
C ARG A 99 14.91 -19.91 4.58
N LEU A 100 15.54 -18.91 3.97
CA LEU A 100 16.89 -19.00 3.42
C LEU A 100 17.92 -19.41 4.47
N ARG A 101 17.81 -18.87 5.70
CA ARG A 101 18.69 -19.28 6.82
C ARG A 101 18.51 -20.75 7.20
N VAL A 102 17.29 -21.29 7.19
CA VAL A 102 17.02 -22.71 7.48
C VAL A 102 17.52 -23.60 6.34
N ILE A 103 17.41 -23.17 5.08
CA ILE A 103 17.91 -23.89 3.91
C ILE A 103 19.45 -23.93 3.91
N ALA A 104 20.11 -22.78 4.13
CA ALA A 104 21.56 -22.67 4.21
C ALA A 104 22.16 -23.49 5.37
N GLN A 105 21.38 -23.73 6.44
CA GLN A 105 21.77 -24.62 7.55
C GLN A 105 21.58 -26.11 7.23
N ARG A 106 20.91 -26.48 6.13
CA ARG A 106 20.56 -27.85 5.78
C ARG A 106 21.34 -28.45 4.59
N ARG A 107 22.01 -27.65 3.73
CA ARG A 107 22.89 -28.14 2.64
C ARG A 107 23.96 -27.11 2.22
N PRO A 108 25.20 -27.53 1.89
CA PRO A 108 26.15 -26.74 1.12
C PRO A 108 26.12 -27.20 -0.34
N ASP A 109 25.11 -26.76 -1.10
CA ASP A 109 25.11 -26.70 -2.58
C ASP A 109 23.74 -26.18 -2.99
N THR A 110 23.63 -24.86 -3.13
CA THR A 110 22.56 -24.22 -3.90
C THR A 110 23.15 -24.01 -5.29
N SER A 111 22.54 -24.57 -6.33
CA SER A 111 23.03 -24.41 -7.71
C SER A 111 22.87 -22.95 -8.16
N GLN A 112 23.84 -22.47 -8.93
CA GLN A 112 23.83 -21.12 -9.49
C GLN A 112 22.56 -20.86 -10.36
N ASP A 113 22.00 -21.92 -10.93
CA ASP A 113 20.81 -21.87 -11.79
C ASP A 113 19.51 -21.56 -11.00
N GLU A 114 19.36 -22.05 -9.77
CA GLU A 114 18.20 -21.71 -8.91
C GLU A 114 18.28 -20.25 -8.40
N LEU A 115 19.48 -19.68 -8.30
CA LEU A 115 19.69 -18.25 -7.99
C LEU A 115 19.39 -17.36 -9.20
N ASN A 116 19.61 -17.86 -10.42
CA ASN A 116 19.30 -17.17 -11.67
C ASN A 116 17.80 -17.21 -12.03
N GLU A 117 17.06 -18.28 -11.71
CA GLU A 117 15.59 -18.32 -11.86
C GLU A 117 14.87 -17.31 -10.93
N LEU A 118 15.47 -16.97 -9.78
CA LEU A 118 15.01 -15.84 -8.95
C LEU A 118 15.32 -14.47 -9.58
N ALA A 119 16.25 -14.39 -10.54
CA ALA A 119 16.73 -13.15 -11.15
C ALA A 119 15.87 -12.67 -12.34
N GLU A 120 14.96 -13.51 -12.85
CA GLU A 120 13.98 -13.16 -13.90
C GLU A 120 12.68 -12.51 -13.35
N LEU A 121 12.74 -11.93 -12.15
CA LEU A 121 11.67 -11.09 -11.62
C LEU A 121 11.66 -9.73 -12.34
N ASP A 122 11.04 -9.76 -13.53
CA ASP A 122 10.42 -8.70 -14.33
C ASP A 122 11.18 -7.35 -14.30
N ALA A 123 11.85 -6.97 -15.38
CA ALA A 123 12.67 -5.74 -15.47
C ALA A 123 11.92 -4.47 -15.02
N LEU A 124 10.59 -4.45 -15.14
CA LEU A 124 9.75 -3.38 -14.61
C LEU A 124 9.75 -3.32 -13.08
N ASP A 125 9.84 -4.45 -12.40
CA ASP A 125 9.89 -4.58 -10.94
C ASP A 125 11.17 -3.99 -10.43
N TRP A 126 12.28 -4.41 -11.03
CA TRP A 126 13.60 -3.86 -10.75
C TRP A 126 13.60 -2.34 -10.98
N ALA A 127 13.14 -1.87 -12.15
CA ALA A 127 13.09 -0.44 -12.46
C ALA A 127 12.20 0.34 -11.47
N MET A 128 11.05 -0.22 -11.08
CA MET A 128 10.15 0.38 -10.09
C MET A 128 10.73 0.41 -8.67
N ASP A 129 11.54 -0.59 -8.31
CA ASP A 129 12.24 -0.62 -7.03
C ASP A 129 13.41 0.36 -7.02
N GLU A 130 14.17 0.48 -8.10
CA GLU A 130 15.23 1.49 -8.22
C GLU A 130 14.68 2.91 -8.25
N LEU A 131 13.58 3.15 -8.98
CA LEU A 131 12.87 4.43 -8.89
C LEU A 131 12.41 4.71 -7.45
N ALA A 132 11.93 3.70 -6.72
CA ALA A 132 11.47 3.88 -5.34
C ALA A 132 12.61 4.20 -4.37
N ARG A 133 13.84 3.72 -4.63
CA ARG A 133 15.04 4.06 -3.85
C ARG A 133 15.51 5.48 -4.16
N ALA A 134 15.64 5.82 -5.45
CA ALA A 134 16.18 7.10 -5.88
C ALA A 134 15.19 8.27 -5.71
N ALA A 135 13.91 8.04 -6.01
CA ALA A 135 12.86 9.06 -6.01
C ALA A 135 11.52 8.51 -5.47
N PRO A 136 11.41 8.25 -4.15
CA PRO A 136 10.27 7.54 -3.55
C PRO A 136 8.91 8.21 -3.82
N VAL A 137 8.84 9.54 -3.82
CA VAL A 137 7.59 10.26 -4.11
C VAL A 137 7.19 10.12 -5.58
N GLN A 138 8.16 10.13 -6.51
CA GLN A 138 7.87 9.92 -7.92
C GLN A 138 7.39 8.48 -8.17
N ALA A 139 7.98 7.49 -7.50
CA ALA A 139 7.52 6.11 -7.55
C ALA A 139 6.08 5.95 -7.06
N ASP A 140 5.73 6.59 -5.94
CA ASP A 140 4.35 6.58 -5.43
C ASP A 140 3.37 7.28 -6.39
N VAL A 141 3.76 8.42 -6.99
CA VAL A 141 2.96 9.10 -8.01
C VAL A 141 2.71 8.20 -9.22
N VAL A 142 3.73 7.50 -9.72
CA VAL A 142 3.60 6.56 -10.85
C VAL A 142 2.63 5.44 -10.50
N ARG A 143 2.79 4.79 -9.34
CA ARG A 143 1.92 3.71 -8.88
C ARG A 143 0.47 4.18 -8.70
N LEU A 144 0.24 5.32 -8.04
CA LEU A 144 -1.10 5.85 -7.84
C LEU A 144 -1.76 6.22 -9.17
N ARG A 145 -0.98 6.74 -10.13
CA ARG A 145 -1.52 7.05 -11.46
C ARG A 145 -1.88 5.78 -12.24
N GLN A 146 -1.04 4.75 -12.19
CA GLN A 146 -1.35 3.43 -12.75
C GLN A 146 -2.55 2.77 -12.06
N ALA A 147 -2.73 3.02 -10.76
CA ALA A 147 -3.92 2.62 -10.00
C ALA A 147 -5.18 3.46 -10.34
N GLY A 148 -5.08 4.38 -11.30
CA GLY A 148 -6.21 5.13 -11.85
C GLY A 148 -6.58 6.41 -11.13
N LEU A 149 -5.84 6.82 -10.08
CA LEU A 149 -6.12 8.06 -9.36
C LEU A 149 -5.83 9.28 -10.25
N SER A 150 -6.65 10.32 -10.13
CA SER A 150 -6.41 11.59 -10.82
C SER A 150 -5.20 12.33 -10.22
N TYR A 151 -4.59 13.27 -10.95
CA TYR A 151 -3.48 14.07 -10.38
C TYR A 151 -3.91 14.89 -9.16
N HIS A 152 -5.19 15.26 -9.08
CA HIS A 152 -5.75 15.95 -7.92
C HIS A 152 -5.77 15.00 -6.72
N ASP A 153 -6.29 13.79 -6.89
CA ASP A 153 -6.36 12.78 -5.83
C ASP A 153 -4.98 12.29 -5.40
N ILE A 154 -4.03 12.19 -6.34
CA ILE A 154 -2.62 11.90 -6.05
C ILE A 154 -2.03 13.04 -5.19
N GLY A 155 -2.27 14.29 -5.58
CA GLY A 155 -1.81 15.45 -4.83
C GLY A 155 -2.32 15.45 -3.40
N ARG A 156 -3.63 15.22 -3.22
CA ARG A 156 -4.25 15.08 -1.91
C ARG A 156 -3.67 13.91 -1.11
N SER A 157 -3.55 12.74 -1.71
CA SER A 157 -3.04 11.53 -1.04
C SER A 157 -1.59 11.70 -0.56
N LEU A 158 -0.76 12.44 -1.31
CA LEU A 158 0.65 12.64 -1.00
C LEU A 158 0.96 13.97 -0.30
N GLY A 159 -0.02 14.85 -0.12
CA GLY A 159 0.19 16.19 0.44
C GLY A 159 1.01 17.12 -0.47
N ILE A 160 0.90 16.97 -1.80
CA ILE A 160 1.60 17.79 -2.80
C ILE A 160 0.61 18.48 -3.73
N ALA A 161 1.04 19.54 -4.43
CA ALA A 161 0.19 20.19 -5.43
C ALA A 161 -0.10 19.24 -6.61
N HIS A 162 -1.31 19.33 -7.19
CA HIS A 162 -1.69 18.51 -8.35
C HIS A 162 -0.79 18.76 -9.58
N THR A 163 -0.28 20.00 -9.73
CA THR A 163 0.72 20.34 -10.76
C THR A 163 2.04 19.62 -10.50
N THR A 164 2.49 19.57 -9.25
CA THR A 164 3.67 18.79 -8.84
C THR A 164 3.48 17.30 -9.10
N ALA A 165 2.30 16.74 -8.81
CA ALA A 165 1.99 15.35 -9.12
C ALA A 165 2.13 15.05 -10.64
N ARG A 166 1.68 15.96 -11.51
CA ARG A 166 1.87 15.82 -12.96
C ARG A 166 3.35 15.84 -13.36
N THR A 167 4.12 16.77 -12.81
CA THR A 167 5.57 16.85 -13.05
C THR A 167 6.28 15.58 -12.57
N TYR A 168 5.99 15.13 -11.35
CA TYR A 168 6.60 13.93 -10.77
C TYR A 168 6.22 12.66 -11.51
N TYR A 169 5.02 12.57 -12.07
CA TYR A 169 4.63 11.48 -12.96
C TYR A 169 5.51 11.46 -14.22
N SER A 170 5.70 12.62 -14.86
CA SER A 170 6.53 12.73 -16.05
C SER A 170 8.00 12.38 -15.76
N LEU A 171 8.54 12.85 -14.64
CA LEU A 171 9.92 12.56 -14.23
C LEU A 171 10.10 11.07 -13.88
N GLY A 172 9.18 10.51 -13.10
CA GLY A 172 9.21 9.09 -12.73
C GLY A 172 9.11 8.18 -13.95
N ARG A 173 8.24 8.50 -14.92
CA ARG A 173 8.17 7.76 -16.18
C ARG A 173 9.47 7.79 -16.97
N ARG A 174 10.05 8.97 -17.15
CA ARG A 174 11.33 9.11 -17.88
C ARG A 174 12.45 8.33 -17.19
N HIS A 175 12.46 8.31 -15.86
CA HIS A 175 13.43 7.53 -15.10
C HIS A 175 13.21 6.01 -15.29
N LEU A 176 11.97 5.54 -15.29
CA LEU A 176 11.68 4.13 -15.60
C LEU A 176 12.08 3.76 -17.02
N GLU A 177 11.78 4.62 -18.00
CA GLU A 177 12.20 4.43 -19.39
C GLU A 177 13.72 4.30 -19.47
N TYR A 178 14.48 5.18 -18.79
CA TYR A 178 15.94 5.09 -18.72
C TYR A 178 16.44 3.78 -18.09
N LEU A 179 15.89 3.38 -16.93
CA LEU A 179 16.28 2.15 -16.23
C LEU A 179 16.02 0.92 -17.12
N LEU A 180 14.85 0.85 -17.76
CA LEU A 180 14.49 -0.26 -18.64
C LEU A 180 15.37 -0.34 -19.90
N GLU A 181 15.91 0.78 -20.38
CA GLU A 181 16.86 0.82 -21.49
C GLU A 181 18.29 0.45 -21.06
N HIS A 182 18.64 0.62 -19.78
CA HIS A 182 20.00 0.43 -19.23
C HIS A 182 20.00 -0.48 -17.98
N PRO A 183 19.61 -1.76 -18.10
CA PRO A 183 19.52 -2.66 -16.94
C PRO A 183 20.90 -3.06 -16.34
N GLU A 184 22.00 -2.85 -17.05
CA GLU A 184 23.35 -3.29 -16.66
C GLU A 184 24.21 -2.24 -15.95
N ASP A 185 23.81 -0.96 -15.91
CA ASP A 185 24.64 0.15 -15.38
C ASP A 185 24.82 0.14 -13.85
N ASP A 186 24.23 -0.82 -13.12
CA ASP A 186 24.39 -0.99 -11.66
C ASP A 186 25.26 -2.21 -11.27
N GLY A 187 25.81 -2.94 -12.26
CA GLY A 187 26.69 -4.10 -12.04
C GLY A 187 28.17 -3.77 -11.78
N GLY A 188 28.53 -2.51 -11.53
CA GLY A 188 29.92 -2.05 -11.60
C GLY A 188 30.30 -0.94 -10.63
N ALA A 189 30.24 -1.22 -9.32
CA ALA A 189 31.05 -0.50 -8.33
C ALA A 189 31.48 -1.43 -7.18
N GLU A 190 32.12 -2.55 -7.52
CA GLU A 190 33.07 -3.19 -6.61
C GLU A 190 34.43 -2.50 -6.77
N ALA A 191 34.87 -1.83 -5.70
CA ALA A 191 36.27 -1.51 -5.41
C ALA A 191 36.48 -1.59 -3.89
#